data_AF-A0A921SSU2-F1
#
_entry.id   AF-A0A921SSU2-F1
#
_cell.length_a   1.000
_cell.length_b   1.000
_cell.length_c   1.000
_cell.angle_alpha   90.00
_cell.angle_beta   90.00
_cell.angle_gamma   90.00
#
_symmetry.space_group_name_H-M   'P 1'
#
loop_
_entity.id
_entity.type
_entity.pdbx_description
1 polymer ?
#
loop_
_entity_poly.entity_id
_entity_poly.type
_entity_poly.pdbx_seq_one_letter_code
_entity_poly.pdbx_strand_id
1 'polypeptide(L)'
;MKNCNRIGTMLLALILTLSLSIAALAAVEDTGFSDVAADAWYADAVTYVRDNGLMSGSSETTFVPDGTMTRGMLVTTLYRLAGSPSLENENLGYPFADVPGDAWYADGVYWARLTGVVNGYPNERFGPDDPVSREQIAAILWRYAGSPAAEPGTDFADEGNISDYAAQAVDWARANGIVNGADGNRFLPQSSATRAQAATILRNYLTAEEPAEPEVPAEESRVLVAYFSATGNTERVANQISEATGGDLFEIMPADPYTDEDLNWTDEDSRVVFEYENPEERDTELVAYTPDGWDGYDVVFIGYPIWWYDAAWPVEGFVEENDFTGKTVIPFCTSSSSGLGESGSRLADLAGAGDWQEGQRFRSSAAQSDIEAWVRELGLLYE
;
A
#
# COMPACT_ATOMS: atom_id res chain seq x y z
N MET A 1 73.89 -40.89 1.11
CA MET A 1 73.16 -41.28 -0.11
C MET A 1 71.67 -41.34 0.20
N LYS A 2 70.87 -40.65 -0.62
CA LYS A 2 69.39 -40.61 -0.71
C LYS A 2 68.66 -39.83 0.40
N ASN A 3 67.73 -38.90 0.16
CA ASN A 3 67.12 -38.27 -1.04
C ASN A 3 66.43 -36.98 -0.53
N CYS A 4 66.67 -35.79 -1.09
CA CYS A 4 65.82 -35.06 -2.06
C CYS A 4 64.39 -34.66 -1.59
N ASN A 5 64.18 -33.33 -1.46
CA ASN A 5 63.14 -32.46 -2.05
C ASN A 5 62.55 -31.46 -1.03
N ARG A 6 62.18 -30.19 -1.31
CA ARG A 6 62.32 -29.20 -2.40
C ARG A 6 61.79 -27.87 -1.80
N ILE A 7 62.54 -26.77 -1.85
CA ILE A 7 62.31 -25.52 -2.63
C ILE A 7 61.00 -24.75 -2.34
N GLY A 8 61.14 -23.47 -1.96
CA GLY A 8 60.13 -22.42 -2.04
C GLY A 8 60.72 -21.05 -1.69
N THR A 9 60.97 -20.21 -2.69
CA THR A 9 61.72 -18.93 -2.68
C THR A 9 60.78 -17.73 -2.87
N MET A 10 61.09 -16.54 -2.32
CA MET A 10 60.98 -15.14 -2.88
C MET A 10 60.69 -14.10 -1.76
N LEU A 11 61.57 -13.11 -1.48
CA LEU A 11 61.80 -11.78 -2.12
C LEU A 11 60.55 -10.88 -2.15
N LEU A 12 60.55 -9.57 -1.87
CA LEU A 12 61.44 -8.56 -1.25
C LEU A 12 60.57 -7.27 -1.16
N ALA A 13 60.74 -6.48 -0.10
CA ALA A 13 59.97 -5.26 0.20
C ALA A 13 60.41 -4.01 -0.60
N LEU A 14 59.54 -2.98 -0.53
CA LEU A 14 59.74 -1.54 -0.80
C LEU A 14 59.18 -0.99 -2.14
N ILE A 15 57.93 -0.52 -2.12
CA ILE A 15 57.42 0.52 -3.03
C ILE A 15 56.83 1.66 -2.19
N LEU A 16 57.41 2.83 -2.39
CA LEU A 16 57.05 4.15 -1.90
C LEU A 16 55.70 4.57 -2.52
N THR A 17 54.64 4.76 -1.74
CA THR A 17 53.42 5.43 -2.24
C THR A 17 53.32 6.83 -1.65
N LEU A 18 53.57 7.80 -2.53
CA LEU A 18 53.20 9.21 -2.39
C LEU A 18 51.73 9.30 -2.00
N SER A 19 51.44 9.89 -0.85
CA SER A 19 50.11 10.37 -0.50
C SER A 19 49.77 11.57 -1.40
N LEU A 20 49.12 11.31 -2.53
CA LEU A 20 48.43 12.35 -3.28
C LEU A 20 47.21 12.78 -2.46
N SER A 21 47.31 13.94 -1.82
CA SER A 21 46.16 14.75 -1.44
C SER A 21 45.47 15.22 -2.73
N ILE A 22 44.58 14.39 -3.28
CA ILE A 22 43.59 14.85 -4.25
C ILE A 22 42.61 15.68 -3.43
N ALA A 23 42.73 17.00 -3.51
CA ALA A 23 41.58 17.85 -3.27
C ALA A 23 40.57 17.47 -4.36
N ALA A 24 39.57 16.65 -3.98
CA ALA A 24 38.41 16.40 -4.80
C ALA A 24 37.69 17.75 -4.94
N LEU A 25 37.96 18.46 -6.04
CA LEU A 25 37.03 19.44 -6.55
C LEU A 25 35.81 18.61 -6.94
N ALA A 26 34.74 18.67 -6.14
CA ALA A 26 33.45 18.13 -6.56
C ALA A 26 33.15 18.71 -7.93
N ALA A 27 33.09 17.85 -8.95
CA ALA A 27 32.55 18.27 -10.24
C ALA A 27 31.14 18.80 -9.93
N VAL A 28 30.84 20.02 -10.36
CA VAL A 28 29.45 20.49 -10.40
C VAL A 28 28.71 19.48 -11.27
N GLU A 29 27.82 18.69 -10.68
CA GLU A 29 27.06 17.71 -11.45
C GLU A 29 26.25 18.46 -12.53
N ASP A 30 26.40 18.02 -13.77
CA ASP A 30 25.67 18.61 -14.89
C ASP A 30 24.21 18.15 -14.83
N THR A 31 23.35 19.03 -14.36
CA THR A 31 21.88 18.85 -14.31
C THR A 31 21.26 18.81 -15.71
N GLY A 32 22.04 19.07 -16.77
CA GLY A 32 21.64 19.12 -18.18
C GLY A 32 20.70 20.28 -18.52
N PHE A 33 20.39 21.14 -17.56
CA PHE A 33 19.56 22.32 -17.75
C PHE A 33 20.23 23.56 -17.15
N SER A 34 20.35 24.60 -17.96
CA SER A 34 21.03 25.85 -17.59
C SER A 34 20.32 26.65 -16.48
N ASP A 35 19.04 26.37 -16.24
CA ASP A 35 18.19 26.99 -15.22
C ASP A 35 17.99 26.09 -13.99
N VAL A 36 18.76 25.01 -13.85
CA VAL A 36 18.77 24.12 -12.69
C VAL A 36 20.16 24.13 -12.09
N ALA A 37 20.36 24.94 -11.05
CA ALA A 37 21.62 24.95 -10.31
C ALA A 37 21.85 23.59 -9.64
N ALA A 38 23.09 23.08 -9.68
CA ALA A 38 23.42 21.75 -9.15
C ALA A 38 23.19 21.61 -7.64
N ASP A 39 23.17 22.71 -6.90
CA ASP A 39 22.89 22.78 -5.46
C ASP A 39 21.43 23.13 -5.14
N ALA A 40 20.56 23.25 -6.14
CA ALA A 40 19.14 23.45 -5.91
C ALA A 40 18.51 22.22 -5.27
N TRP A 41 17.58 22.42 -4.34
CA TRP A 41 16.90 21.33 -3.61
C TRP A 41 16.17 20.32 -4.52
N TYR A 42 15.83 20.73 -5.74
CA TYR A 42 15.17 19.91 -6.76
C TYR A 42 16.12 19.37 -7.84
N ALA A 43 17.42 19.69 -7.80
CA ALA A 43 18.36 19.34 -8.87
C ALA A 43 18.36 17.83 -9.16
N ASP A 44 18.50 17.01 -8.10
CA ASP A 44 18.48 15.55 -8.21
C ASP A 44 17.14 15.03 -8.76
N ALA A 45 16.02 15.64 -8.35
CA ALA A 45 14.70 15.26 -8.84
C ALA A 45 14.54 15.56 -10.33
N VAL A 46 15.01 16.72 -10.79
CA VAL A 46 14.98 17.10 -12.20
C VAL A 46 15.86 16.17 -13.04
N THR A 47 17.07 15.87 -12.58
CA THR A 47 17.95 14.89 -13.22
C THR A 47 17.27 13.52 -13.31
N TYR A 48 16.67 13.05 -12.21
CA TYR A 48 16.00 11.75 -12.15
C TYR A 48 14.84 11.64 -13.17
N VAL A 49 13.91 12.59 -13.19
CA VAL A 49 12.76 12.53 -14.12
C VAL A 49 13.17 12.70 -15.58
N ARG A 50 14.28 13.40 -15.84
CA ARG A 50 14.88 13.52 -17.18
C ARG A 50 15.48 12.19 -17.62
N ASP A 51 16.33 11.59 -16.79
CA ASP A 51 17.07 10.36 -17.12
C ASP A 51 16.16 9.15 -17.27
N ASN A 52 15.04 9.14 -16.55
CA ASN A 52 13.99 8.13 -16.69
C ASN A 52 12.94 8.48 -17.78
N GLY A 53 13.14 9.56 -18.53
CA GLY A 53 12.27 9.93 -19.66
C GLY A 53 10.85 10.36 -19.26
N LEU A 54 10.63 10.69 -17.99
CA LEU A 54 9.30 11.02 -17.44
C LEU A 54 8.91 12.45 -17.79
N MET A 55 9.79 13.41 -17.50
CA MET A 55 9.58 14.83 -17.79
C MET A 55 10.68 15.38 -18.70
N SER A 56 10.27 16.09 -19.74
CA SER A 56 11.18 16.81 -20.64
C SER A 56 11.33 18.27 -20.21
N GLY A 57 12.45 18.89 -20.59
CA GLY A 57 12.61 20.34 -20.48
C GLY A 57 11.63 21.10 -21.37
N SER A 58 11.41 22.39 -21.06
CA SER A 58 10.64 23.29 -21.92
C SER A 58 11.42 23.69 -23.18
N SER A 59 12.74 23.48 -23.18
CA SER A 59 13.61 23.51 -24.36
C SER A 59 14.73 22.49 -24.20
N GLU A 60 15.63 22.40 -25.17
CA GLU A 60 16.85 21.58 -25.09
C GLU A 60 17.76 21.96 -23.90
N THR A 61 17.69 23.20 -23.40
CA THR A 61 18.63 23.70 -22.37
C THR A 61 17.95 24.26 -21.12
N THR A 62 16.62 24.23 -21.03
CA THR A 62 15.87 24.79 -19.90
C THR A 62 14.75 23.87 -19.42
N PHE A 63 14.66 23.66 -18.12
CA PHE A 63 13.61 22.86 -17.48
C PHE A 63 12.41 23.70 -17.04
N VAL A 64 12.61 24.97 -16.70
CA VAL A 64 11.64 25.90 -16.11
C VAL A 64 11.10 25.36 -14.77
N PRO A 65 11.95 25.21 -13.72
CA PRO A 65 11.58 24.54 -12.48
C PRO A 65 10.41 25.21 -11.73
N ASP A 66 10.36 26.55 -11.72
CA ASP A 66 9.28 27.32 -11.10
C ASP A 66 8.05 27.48 -12.00
N GLY A 67 8.08 26.92 -13.22
CA GLY A 67 6.95 26.92 -14.13
C GLY A 67 5.79 26.10 -13.58
N THR A 68 4.56 26.50 -13.90
CA THR A 68 3.35 25.78 -13.49
C THR A 68 3.30 24.39 -14.11
N MET A 69 3.03 23.37 -13.29
CA MET A 69 2.67 22.04 -13.76
C MET A 69 1.18 22.04 -14.16
N THR A 70 0.85 21.62 -15.38
CA THR A 70 -0.55 21.47 -15.82
C THR A 70 -1.04 20.04 -15.68
N ARG A 71 -2.36 19.86 -15.67
CA ARG A 71 -2.99 18.53 -15.63
C ARG A 71 -2.58 17.64 -16.80
N GLY A 72 -2.51 18.20 -18.01
CA GLY A 72 -2.04 17.51 -19.22
C GLY A 72 -0.60 17.03 -19.07
N MET A 73 0.30 17.88 -18.55
CA MET A 73 1.68 17.49 -18.28
C MET A 73 1.78 16.33 -17.29
N LEU A 74 0.98 16.34 -16.23
CA LEU A 74 1.00 15.28 -15.21
C LEU A 74 0.58 13.93 -15.79
N VAL A 75 -0.56 13.86 -16.48
CA VAL A 75 -1.05 12.58 -17.02
C VAL A 75 -0.16 12.06 -18.14
N THR A 76 0.44 12.93 -18.97
CA THR A 76 1.43 12.48 -19.94
C THR A 76 2.69 11.93 -19.26
N THR A 77 3.09 12.49 -18.13
CA THR A 77 4.22 11.97 -17.35
C THR A 77 3.93 10.58 -16.80
N LEU A 78 2.73 10.36 -16.22
CA LEU A 78 2.31 9.04 -15.74
C LEU A 78 2.10 8.02 -16.87
N TYR A 79 1.62 8.45 -18.03
CA TYR A 79 1.54 7.59 -19.21
C TYR A 79 2.90 7.09 -19.68
N ARG A 80 3.92 7.97 -19.67
CA ARG A 80 5.32 7.56 -19.94
C ARG A 80 5.83 6.58 -18.89
N LEU A 81 5.54 6.86 -17.62
CA LEU A 81 5.90 5.97 -16.52
C LEU A 81 5.28 4.57 -16.69
N ALA A 82 4.03 4.49 -17.15
CA ALA A 82 3.35 3.23 -17.46
C ALA A 82 3.87 2.52 -18.73
N GLY A 83 4.94 3.02 -19.36
CA GLY A 83 5.51 2.44 -20.57
C GLY A 83 4.82 2.84 -21.88
N SER A 84 3.93 3.85 -21.84
CA SER A 84 3.17 4.34 -23.01
C SER A 84 2.40 3.23 -23.75
N PRO A 85 1.50 2.49 -23.05
CA PRO A 85 0.77 1.38 -23.65
C PRO A 85 -0.07 1.83 -24.86
N SER A 86 -0.06 1.02 -25.92
CA SER A 86 -0.80 1.33 -27.16
C SER A 86 -2.30 1.40 -26.92
N LEU A 87 -2.94 2.43 -27.48
CA LEU A 87 -4.39 2.65 -27.42
C LEU A 87 -5.11 2.27 -28.73
N GLU A 88 -4.41 1.72 -29.72
CA GLU A 88 -4.93 1.48 -31.08
C GLU A 88 -6.20 0.60 -31.10
N ASN A 89 -6.30 -0.35 -30.18
CA ASN A 89 -7.43 -1.29 -30.08
C ASN A 89 -8.38 -0.98 -28.92
N GLU A 90 -8.15 0.11 -28.19
CA GLU A 90 -8.95 0.47 -27.03
C GLU A 90 -10.23 1.20 -27.42
N ASN A 91 -11.31 0.94 -26.67
CA ASN A 91 -12.53 1.73 -26.80
C ASN A 91 -12.38 3.04 -26.02
N LEU A 92 -11.85 4.08 -26.69
CA LEU A 92 -11.64 5.40 -26.09
C LEU A 92 -12.94 6.06 -25.58
N GLY A 93 -14.11 5.55 -25.94
CA GLY A 93 -15.40 6.12 -25.58
C GLY A 93 -15.61 7.51 -26.18
N TYR A 94 -16.36 8.37 -25.47
CA TYR A 94 -16.53 9.76 -25.89
C TYR A 94 -15.31 10.59 -25.48
N PRO A 95 -14.67 11.33 -26.41
CA PRO A 95 -13.51 12.15 -26.10
C PRO A 95 -13.91 13.34 -25.23
N PHE A 96 -13.02 13.79 -24.33
CA PHE A 96 -13.25 15.05 -23.62
C PHE A 96 -13.34 16.19 -24.64
N ALA A 97 -14.31 17.10 -24.48
CA ALA A 97 -14.61 18.15 -25.43
C ALA A 97 -13.44 19.14 -25.63
N ASP A 98 -12.55 19.27 -24.64
CA ASP A 98 -11.37 20.14 -24.65
C ASP A 98 -10.05 19.38 -24.87
N VAL A 99 -10.09 18.15 -25.39
CA VAL A 99 -8.91 17.34 -25.72
C VAL A 99 -8.92 16.99 -27.22
N PRO A 100 -8.24 17.79 -28.06
CA PRO A 100 -8.03 17.45 -29.46
C PRO A 100 -7.30 16.11 -29.57
N GLY A 101 -7.75 15.22 -30.46
CA GLY A 101 -7.18 13.86 -30.60
C GLY A 101 -5.72 13.84 -31.09
N ASP A 102 -5.23 14.92 -31.68
CA ASP A 102 -3.84 15.09 -32.13
C ASP A 102 -2.98 15.91 -31.15
N ALA A 103 -3.51 16.30 -29.99
CA ALA A 103 -2.74 17.00 -28.98
C ALA A 103 -1.66 16.07 -28.38
N TRP A 104 -0.50 16.62 -28.06
CA TRP A 104 0.64 15.84 -27.53
C TRP A 104 0.34 15.12 -26.20
N TYR A 105 -0.69 15.57 -25.47
CA TYR A 105 -1.16 14.96 -24.24
C TYR A 105 -2.35 14.00 -24.43
N ALA A 106 -2.93 13.92 -25.64
CA ALA A 106 -4.20 13.23 -25.89
C ALA A 106 -4.16 11.77 -25.42
N ASP A 107 -3.15 11.00 -25.86
CA ASP A 107 -2.99 9.60 -25.46
C ASP A 107 -2.89 9.44 -23.95
N GLY A 108 -2.08 10.28 -23.29
CA GLY A 108 -1.93 10.24 -21.84
C GLY A 108 -3.24 10.56 -21.09
N VAL A 109 -4.03 11.50 -21.61
CA VAL A 109 -5.36 11.81 -21.05
C VAL A 109 -6.32 10.62 -21.22
N TYR A 110 -6.38 10.02 -22.40
CA TYR A 110 -7.28 8.91 -22.67
C TYR A 110 -6.89 7.65 -21.89
N TRP A 111 -5.59 7.32 -21.86
CA TRP A 111 -5.07 6.24 -21.03
C TRP A 111 -5.41 6.46 -19.55
N ALA A 112 -5.15 7.66 -19.01
CA ALA A 112 -5.42 7.95 -17.60
C ALA A 112 -6.92 7.86 -17.27
N ARG A 113 -7.79 8.18 -18.22
CA ARG A 113 -9.24 8.00 -18.07
C ARG A 113 -9.62 6.52 -18.08
N LEU A 114 -9.12 5.75 -19.05
CA LEU A 114 -9.44 4.32 -19.20
C LEU A 114 -9.00 3.49 -18.01
N THR A 115 -7.88 3.87 -17.39
CA THR A 115 -7.30 3.20 -16.22
C THR A 115 -7.83 3.71 -14.87
N GLY A 116 -8.74 4.71 -14.88
CA GLY A 116 -9.31 5.27 -13.65
C GLY A 116 -8.39 6.22 -12.87
N VAL A 117 -7.19 6.53 -13.40
CA VAL A 117 -6.25 7.50 -12.83
C VAL A 117 -6.85 8.91 -12.78
N VAL A 118 -7.69 9.27 -13.75
CA VAL A 118 -8.43 10.54 -13.79
C VAL A 118 -9.89 10.36 -14.27
N ASN A 119 -10.80 11.14 -13.70
CA ASN A 119 -12.22 11.17 -14.12
C ASN A 119 -12.59 12.40 -14.97
N GLY A 120 -11.72 13.42 -15.02
CA GLY A 120 -12.01 14.71 -15.63
C GLY A 120 -12.93 15.60 -14.77
N TYR A 121 -13.50 16.63 -15.39
CA TYR A 121 -14.44 17.58 -14.82
C TYR A 121 -15.86 17.34 -15.35
N PRO A 122 -16.89 17.93 -14.71
CA PRO A 122 -18.24 17.97 -15.26
C PRO A 122 -18.27 18.55 -16.69
N ASN A 123 -19.32 18.20 -17.44
CA ASN A 123 -19.51 18.58 -18.84
C ASN A 123 -18.44 18.05 -19.80
N GLU A 124 -17.93 16.84 -19.52
CA GLU A 124 -17.01 16.12 -20.42
C GLU A 124 -15.74 16.91 -20.73
N ARG A 125 -15.20 17.64 -19.74
CA ARG A 125 -13.94 18.37 -19.87
C ARG A 125 -12.82 17.71 -19.08
N PHE A 126 -11.58 17.86 -19.52
CA PHE A 126 -10.39 17.45 -18.78
C PHE A 126 -9.61 18.63 -18.18
N GLY A 127 -9.58 19.78 -18.88
CA GLY A 127 -8.76 20.94 -18.51
C GLY A 127 -7.25 20.68 -18.61
N PRO A 128 -6.71 20.31 -19.79
CA PRO A 128 -5.29 19.92 -19.93
C PRO A 128 -4.30 21.03 -19.59
N ASP A 129 -4.68 22.29 -19.81
CA ASP A 129 -3.85 23.47 -19.54
C ASP A 129 -4.08 24.06 -18.14
N ASP A 130 -5.05 23.55 -17.38
CA ASP A 130 -5.30 24.04 -16.04
C ASP A 130 -4.13 23.67 -15.10
N PRO A 131 -3.71 24.60 -14.22
CA PRO A 131 -2.73 24.28 -13.17
C PRO A 131 -3.23 23.12 -12.32
N VAL A 132 -2.37 22.14 -12.05
CA VAL A 132 -2.71 21.06 -11.13
C VAL A 132 -2.40 21.49 -9.69
N SER A 133 -3.36 21.31 -8.79
CA SER A 133 -3.15 21.58 -7.36
C SER A 133 -2.38 20.44 -6.68
N ARG A 134 -1.82 20.70 -5.50
CA ARG A 134 -1.08 19.69 -4.73
C ARG A 134 -1.94 18.52 -4.30
N GLU A 135 -3.18 18.77 -3.86
CA GLU A 135 -4.14 17.70 -3.52
C GLU A 135 -4.54 16.87 -4.76
N GLN A 136 -4.60 17.50 -5.94
CA GLN A 136 -4.88 16.79 -7.19
C GLN A 136 -3.71 15.90 -7.59
N ILE A 137 -2.46 16.33 -7.43
CA ILE A 137 -1.30 15.47 -7.66
C ILE A 137 -1.36 14.25 -6.75
N ALA A 138 -1.59 14.45 -5.45
CA ALA A 138 -1.70 13.34 -4.49
C ALA A 138 -2.81 12.36 -4.89
N ALA A 139 -4.03 12.85 -5.14
CA ALA A 139 -5.16 12.02 -5.53
C ALA A 139 -4.95 11.28 -6.87
N ILE A 140 -4.27 11.89 -7.84
CA ILE A 140 -3.97 11.26 -9.14
C ILE A 140 -2.91 10.17 -8.96
N LEU A 141 -1.85 10.46 -8.20
CA LEU A 141 -0.76 9.51 -7.97
C LEU A 141 -1.19 8.33 -7.11
N TRP A 142 -2.04 8.58 -6.11
CA TRP A 142 -2.66 7.55 -5.28
C TRP A 142 -3.51 6.59 -6.13
N ARG A 143 -4.36 7.11 -7.02
CA ARG A 143 -5.11 6.25 -7.97
C ARG A 143 -4.20 5.50 -8.92
N TYR A 144 -3.13 6.14 -9.41
CA TYR A 144 -2.12 5.48 -10.22
C TYR A 144 -1.46 4.31 -9.48
N ALA A 145 -1.22 4.44 -8.18
CA ALA A 145 -0.70 3.39 -7.31
C ALA A 145 -1.74 2.32 -6.92
N GLY A 146 -2.95 2.35 -7.47
CA GLY A 146 -4.02 1.38 -7.15
C GLY A 146 -4.93 1.80 -6.01
N SER A 147 -4.82 3.04 -5.52
CA SER A 147 -5.57 3.56 -4.36
C SER A 147 -5.32 2.77 -3.07
N PRO A 148 -4.05 2.52 -2.68
CA PRO A 148 -3.72 1.75 -1.48
C PRO A 148 -4.33 2.38 -0.23
N ALA A 149 -4.62 1.57 0.79
CA ALA A 149 -5.03 2.09 2.08
C ALA A 149 -3.95 3.04 2.64
N ALA A 150 -4.40 3.99 3.44
CA ALA A 150 -3.55 4.94 4.13
C ALA A 150 -3.83 4.79 5.62
N GLU A 151 -2.81 4.40 6.38
CA GLU A 151 -2.91 4.46 7.84
C GLU A 151 -3.02 5.92 8.28
N PRO A 152 -3.86 6.24 9.28
CA PRO A 152 -3.94 7.58 9.85
C PRO A 152 -2.56 7.97 10.41
N GLY A 153 -1.90 8.89 9.72
CA GLY A 153 -0.56 9.38 10.04
C GLY A 153 -0.57 10.64 10.90
N THR A 154 0.55 11.34 10.93
CA THR A 154 0.57 12.69 11.50
C THR A 154 -0.07 13.66 10.52
N ASP A 155 -1.07 14.42 10.94
CA ASP A 155 -1.73 15.42 10.10
C ASP A 155 -0.84 16.63 9.74
N PHE A 156 -1.13 17.27 8.62
CA PHE A 156 -0.59 18.59 8.31
C PHE A 156 -1.30 19.65 9.14
N ALA A 157 -0.63 20.77 9.42
CA ALA A 157 -1.21 21.88 10.16
C ALA A 157 -2.43 22.51 9.45
N ASP A 158 -2.58 22.27 8.15
CA ASP A 158 -3.70 22.69 7.31
C ASP A 158 -4.53 21.51 6.78
N GLU A 159 -4.56 20.38 7.49
CA GLU A 159 -5.30 19.15 7.11
C GLU A 159 -6.76 19.45 6.77
N GLY A 160 -7.45 20.24 7.59
CA GLY A 160 -8.85 20.62 7.37
C GLY A 160 -9.12 21.49 6.13
N ASN A 161 -8.09 21.88 5.38
CA ASN A 161 -8.25 22.55 4.07
C ASN A 161 -8.12 21.57 2.89
N ILE A 162 -7.77 20.31 3.13
CA ILE A 162 -7.72 19.26 2.11
C ILE A 162 -9.15 18.85 1.78
N SER A 163 -9.45 18.75 0.49
CA SER A 163 -10.77 18.29 0.06
C SER A 163 -10.97 16.81 0.39
N ASP A 164 -12.18 16.41 0.78
CA ASP A 164 -12.50 15.01 1.15
C ASP A 164 -12.03 13.96 0.14
N TYR A 165 -12.11 14.27 -1.16
CA TYR A 165 -11.68 13.35 -2.23
C TYR A 165 -10.17 13.07 -2.26
N ALA A 166 -9.37 13.88 -1.57
CA ALA A 166 -7.93 13.83 -1.55
C ALA A 166 -7.35 13.50 -0.16
N ALA A 167 -8.14 13.53 0.91
CA ALA A 167 -7.67 13.31 2.29
C ALA A 167 -6.83 12.02 2.40
N GLN A 168 -7.44 10.88 2.07
CA GLN A 168 -6.76 9.58 2.11
C GLN A 168 -5.51 9.51 1.21
N ALA A 169 -5.56 10.15 0.05
CA ALA A 169 -4.41 10.21 -0.86
C ALA A 169 -3.26 11.05 -0.28
N VAL A 170 -3.57 12.10 0.48
CA VAL A 170 -2.58 12.94 1.16
C VAL A 170 -1.98 12.20 2.34
N ASP A 171 -2.79 11.48 3.13
CA ASP A 171 -2.32 10.60 4.21
C ASP A 171 -1.36 9.56 3.69
N TRP A 172 -1.75 8.83 2.63
CA TRP A 172 -0.89 7.84 1.97
C TRP A 172 0.41 8.48 1.48
N ALA A 173 0.32 9.60 0.77
CA ALA A 173 1.49 10.26 0.21
C ALA A 173 2.43 10.77 1.30
N ARG A 174 1.91 11.18 2.45
CA ARG A 174 2.73 11.60 3.59
C ARG A 174 3.39 10.40 4.27
N ALA A 175 2.62 9.37 4.59
CA ALA A 175 3.09 8.18 5.28
C ALA A 175 4.26 7.50 4.53
N ASN A 176 4.21 7.53 3.19
CA ASN A 176 5.22 6.93 2.33
C ASN A 176 6.35 7.90 1.93
N GLY A 177 6.44 9.08 2.54
CA GLY A 177 7.49 10.07 2.23
C GLY A 177 7.42 10.68 0.82
N ILE A 178 6.33 10.41 0.09
CA ILE A 178 6.07 10.92 -1.26
C ILE A 178 5.88 12.44 -1.21
N VAL A 179 5.17 12.94 -0.19
CA VAL A 179 4.97 14.37 0.06
C VAL A 179 5.37 14.76 1.50
N ASN A 180 6.37 15.62 1.62
CA ASN A 180 6.91 16.08 2.92
C ASN A 180 6.35 17.44 3.39
N GLY A 181 5.35 17.99 2.70
CA GLY A 181 4.80 19.32 2.99
C GLY A 181 5.73 20.49 2.69
N ALA A 182 5.38 21.66 3.21
CA ALA A 182 6.09 22.93 3.14
C ALA A 182 6.34 23.48 4.56
N ASP A 183 7.02 24.63 4.65
CA ASP A 183 7.34 25.29 5.91
C ASP A 183 6.12 25.40 6.85
N GLY A 184 6.35 25.05 8.11
CA GLY A 184 5.33 25.05 9.16
C GLY A 184 4.41 23.82 9.14
N ASN A 185 4.88 22.68 8.62
CA ASN A 185 4.10 21.43 8.53
C ASN A 185 2.82 21.63 7.70
N ARG A 186 2.88 22.35 6.57
CA ARG A 186 1.69 22.63 5.73
C ARG A 186 1.70 21.86 4.43
N PHE A 187 0.57 21.28 4.05
CA PHE A 187 0.38 20.64 2.77
C PHE A 187 0.08 21.62 1.64
N LEU A 188 -0.63 22.73 1.89
CA LEU A 188 -1.07 23.71 0.88
C LEU A 188 -1.93 23.12 -0.25
N PRO A 189 -3.05 22.43 0.07
CA PRO A 189 -3.79 21.58 -0.87
C PRO A 189 -4.18 22.24 -2.19
N GLN A 190 -4.70 23.46 -2.11
CA GLN A 190 -5.22 24.22 -3.27
C GLN A 190 -4.13 24.96 -4.06
N SER A 191 -2.88 24.98 -3.58
CA SER A 191 -1.81 25.69 -4.28
C SER A 191 -1.41 24.93 -5.55
N SER A 192 -1.24 25.64 -6.66
CA SER A 192 -0.72 25.07 -7.90
C SER A 192 0.71 24.60 -7.70
N ALA A 193 1.03 23.41 -8.20
CA ALA A 193 2.37 22.86 -8.13
C ALA A 193 3.27 23.42 -9.24
N THR A 194 4.54 23.63 -8.89
CA THR A 194 5.59 23.89 -9.86
C THR A 194 6.10 22.60 -10.48
N ARG A 195 6.81 22.70 -11.62
CA ARG A 195 7.46 21.57 -12.28
C ARG A 195 8.52 20.91 -11.38
N ALA A 196 9.28 21.69 -10.62
CA ALA A 196 10.26 21.17 -9.66
C ALA A 196 9.60 20.39 -8.50
N GLN A 197 8.46 20.88 -7.99
CA GLN A 197 7.69 20.15 -6.97
C GLN A 197 7.13 18.84 -7.53
N ALA A 198 6.57 18.86 -8.73
CA ALA A 198 6.07 17.64 -9.38
C ALA A 198 7.21 16.63 -9.62
N ALA A 199 8.37 17.08 -10.10
CA ALA A 199 9.53 16.21 -10.29
C ALA A 199 10.00 15.58 -8.96
N THR A 200 9.99 16.35 -7.88
CA THR A 200 10.38 15.86 -6.55
C THR A 200 9.40 14.82 -6.03
N ILE A 201 8.10 15.06 -6.17
CA ILE A 201 7.05 14.10 -5.78
C ILE A 201 7.18 12.81 -6.58
N LEU A 202 7.41 12.90 -7.89
CA LEU A 202 7.58 11.73 -8.76
C LEU A 202 8.84 10.94 -8.43
N ARG A 203 9.98 11.62 -8.20
CA ARG A 203 11.20 10.95 -7.74
C ARG A 203 10.92 10.26 -6.41
N ASN A 204 10.36 10.96 -5.43
CA ASN A 204 10.08 10.38 -4.11
C ASN A 204 9.13 9.19 -4.19
N TYR A 205 8.17 9.17 -5.13
CA TYR A 205 7.31 8.02 -5.36
C TYR A 205 8.07 6.82 -5.95
N LEU A 206 8.95 7.06 -6.93
CA LEU A 206 9.67 6.01 -7.64
C LEU A 206 10.94 5.53 -6.93
N THR A 207 11.42 6.33 -5.98
CA THR A 207 12.53 6.00 -5.09
C THR A 207 12.10 5.94 -3.65
N ALA A 208 10.78 5.97 -3.38
CA ALA A 208 10.28 5.45 -2.13
C ALA A 208 10.85 4.03 -2.10
N GLU A 209 11.59 3.69 -1.05
CA GLU A 209 11.67 2.28 -0.70
C GLU A 209 10.20 1.85 -0.71
N GLU A 210 9.87 0.84 -1.53
CA GLU A 210 8.51 0.31 -1.51
C GLU A 210 8.12 0.23 -0.03
N PRO A 211 6.94 0.76 0.39
CA PRO A 211 6.42 0.29 1.68
C PRO A 211 6.55 -1.20 1.57
N ALA A 212 7.38 -1.80 2.44
CA ALA A 212 7.88 -3.16 2.24
C ALA A 212 6.71 -3.94 1.67
N GLU A 213 6.83 -4.48 0.44
CA GLU A 213 5.95 -5.57 0.04
C GLU A 213 5.84 -6.42 1.30
N PRO A 214 4.64 -6.69 1.84
CA PRO A 214 4.51 -7.39 3.12
C PRO A 214 5.50 -8.53 3.05
N GLU A 215 6.59 -8.46 3.84
CA GLU A 215 7.85 -9.11 3.46
C GLU A 215 7.48 -10.51 3.01
N VAL A 216 7.68 -10.86 1.72
CA VAL A 216 7.27 -12.19 1.24
C VAL A 216 7.93 -13.14 2.22
N PRO A 217 7.14 -13.81 3.07
CA PRO A 217 7.71 -14.33 4.30
C PRO A 217 8.71 -15.42 3.91
N ALA A 218 9.98 -15.25 4.30
CA ALA A 218 11.13 -15.80 3.60
C ALA A 218 11.13 -17.34 3.49
N GLU A 219 10.58 -17.94 2.43
CA GLU A 219 10.59 -19.38 2.05
C GLU A 219 10.23 -20.43 3.14
N GLU A 220 10.10 -20.05 4.42
CA GLU A 220 9.81 -20.90 5.58
C GLU A 220 8.90 -20.20 6.60
N SER A 221 8.24 -19.12 6.21
CA SER A 221 7.40 -18.42 7.17
C SER A 221 6.15 -19.18 7.49
N ARG A 222 5.91 -19.30 8.79
CA ARG A 222 4.81 -20.11 9.28
C ARG A 222 3.55 -19.28 9.30
N VAL A 223 2.57 -19.74 8.53
CA VAL A 223 1.24 -19.15 8.48
C VAL A 223 0.35 -19.87 9.50
N LEU A 224 -0.39 -19.09 10.29
CA LEU A 224 -1.50 -19.56 11.10
C LEU A 224 -2.81 -19.04 10.51
N VAL A 225 -3.82 -19.89 10.45
CA VAL A 225 -5.19 -19.51 10.16
C VAL A 225 -6.03 -19.76 11.41
N ALA A 226 -6.16 -18.71 12.24
CA ALA A 226 -7.02 -18.71 13.41
C ALA A 226 -8.44 -18.33 13.00
N TYR A 227 -9.46 -19.04 13.45
CA TYR A 227 -10.84 -18.71 13.08
C TYR A 227 -11.88 -19.13 14.12
N PHE A 228 -12.96 -18.36 14.23
CA PHE A 228 -14.19 -18.79 14.89
C PHE A 228 -15.26 -19.10 13.82
N SER A 229 -15.98 -20.22 13.97
CA SER A 229 -17.12 -20.53 13.10
C SER A 229 -18.34 -21.01 13.86
N ALA A 230 -19.37 -20.17 13.92
CA ALA A 230 -20.65 -20.54 14.52
C ALA A 230 -21.49 -21.50 13.65
N THR A 231 -21.34 -21.42 12.31
CA THR A 231 -22.20 -22.15 11.35
C THR A 231 -21.42 -22.86 10.23
N GLY A 232 -20.09 -23.01 10.39
CA GLY A 232 -19.21 -23.71 9.44
C GLY A 232 -18.81 -22.91 8.18
N ASN A 233 -19.37 -21.71 7.95
CA ASN A 233 -19.00 -20.90 6.77
C ASN A 233 -17.57 -20.37 6.86
N THR A 234 -17.19 -19.81 8.01
CA THR A 234 -15.82 -19.33 8.27
C THR A 234 -14.83 -20.49 8.26
N GLU A 235 -15.19 -21.62 8.88
CA GLU A 235 -14.37 -22.84 8.86
C GLU A 235 -14.03 -23.26 7.43
N ARG A 236 -15.01 -23.28 6.52
CA ARG A 236 -14.77 -23.61 5.11
C ARG A 236 -13.72 -22.69 4.47
N VAL A 237 -13.83 -21.39 4.70
CA VAL A 237 -12.90 -20.40 4.13
C VAL A 237 -11.52 -20.55 4.78
N ALA A 238 -11.46 -20.75 6.11
CA ALA A 238 -10.23 -20.98 6.85
C ALA A 238 -9.47 -22.20 6.32
N ASN A 239 -10.16 -23.32 6.11
CA ASN A 239 -9.57 -24.52 5.51
C ASN A 239 -9.01 -24.25 4.11
N GLN A 240 -9.70 -23.47 3.28
CA GLN A 240 -9.23 -23.14 1.93
C GLN A 240 -8.01 -22.20 1.95
N ILE A 241 -7.95 -21.25 2.90
CA ILE A 241 -6.76 -20.42 3.10
C ILE A 241 -5.61 -21.27 3.61
N SER A 242 -5.83 -22.16 4.59
CA SER A 242 -4.82 -23.09 5.09
C SER A 242 -4.28 -23.99 3.97
N GLU A 243 -5.14 -24.56 3.13
CA GLU A 243 -4.73 -25.34 1.95
C GLU A 243 -3.90 -24.52 0.96
N ALA A 244 -4.31 -23.27 0.70
CA ALA A 244 -3.62 -22.39 -0.25
C ALA A 244 -2.28 -21.86 0.27
N THR A 245 -2.12 -21.74 1.59
CA THR A 245 -0.93 -21.17 2.25
C THR A 245 -0.01 -22.22 2.87
N GLY A 246 -0.46 -23.48 2.98
CA GLY A 246 0.21 -24.50 3.79
C GLY A 246 0.17 -24.21 5.29
N GLY A 247 -0.65 -23.25 5.73
CA GLY A 247 -0.70 -22.77 7.12
C GLY A 247 -1.40 -23.73 8.09
N ASP A 248 -1.01 -23.65 9.36
CA ASP A 248 -1.65 -24.39 10.44
C ASP A 248 -3.04 -23.80 10.75
N LEU A 249 -4.00 -24.64 11.15
CA LEU A 249 -5.33 -24.20 11.57
C LEU A 249 -5.43 -24.11 13.09
N PHE A 250 -6.07 -23.06 13.57
CA PHE A 250 -6.47 -22.93 14.96
C PHE A 250 -7.93 -22.49 15.06
N GLU A 251 -8.78 -23.37 15.59
CA GLU A 251 -10.19 -23.03 15.82
C GLU A 251 -10.32 -22.33 17.18
N ILE A 252 -10.80 -21.09 17.15
CA ILE A 252 -11.17 -20.30 18.32
C ILE A 252 -12.50 -20.87 18.83
N MET A 253 -12.45 -21.69 19.87
CA MET A 253 -13.63 -22.38 20.40
C MET A 253 -14.05 -21.80 21.76
N PRO A 254 -15.27 -21.26 21.89
CA PRO A 254 -15.86 -20.98 23.19
C PRO A 254 -15.90 -22.23 24.08
N ALA A 255 -15.56 -22.08 25.35
CA ALA A 255 -15.70 -23.13 26.36
C ALA A 255 -17.17 -23.53 26.58
N ASP A 256 -18.09 -22.58 26.38
CA ASP A 256 -19.53 -22.81 26.24
C ASP A 256 -19.98 -22.50 24.80
N PRO A 257 -20.03 -23.51 23.91
CA PRO A 257 -20.35 -23.32 22.49
C PRO A 257 -21.78 -22.81 22.26
N TYR A 258 -21.92 -21.91 21.30
CA TYR A 258 -23.22 -21.42 20.86
C TYR A 258 -24.05 -22.53 20.22
N THR A 259 -25.29 -22.68 20.67
CA THR A 259 -26.30 -23.54 20.02
C THR A 259 -27.05 -22.80 18.91
N ASP A 260 -27.82 -23.52 18.09
CA ASP A 260 -28.69 -22.91 17.08
C ASP A 260 -29.73 -21.96 17.69
N GLU A 261 -30.20 -22.24 18.92
CA GLU A 261 -31.14 -21.38 19.66
C GLU A 261 -30.43 -20.11 20.13
N ASP A 262 -29.20 -20.24 20.63
CA ASP A 262 -28.37 -19.11 21.04
C ASP A 262 -28.10 -18.14 19.90
N LEU A 263 -27.87 -18.65 18.68
CA LEU A 263 -27.53 -17.86 17.49
C LEU A 263 -28.76 -17.23 16.79
N ASN A 264 -29.97 -17.51 17.26
CA ASN A 264 -31.18 -17.01 16.64
C ASN A 264 -31.40 -15.51 16.95
N TRP A 265 -30.71 -14.64 16.22
CA TRP A 265 -30.80 -13.19 16.36
C TRP A 265 -32.21 -12.58 16.16
N THR A 266 -33.19 -13.37 15.67
CA THR A 266 -34.59 -12.95 15.55
C THR A 266 -35.42 -13.23 16.80
N ASP A 267 -34.85 -13.95 17.76
CA ASP A 267 -35.43 -14.23 19.07
C ASP A 267 -34.78 -13.33 20.11
N GLU A 268 -35.59 -12.46 20.73
CA GLU A 268 -35.14 -11.49 21.75
C GLU A 268 -34.61 -12.19 23.01
N ASP A 269 -35.00 -13.44 23.26
CA ASP A 269 -34.55 -14.23 24.41
C ASP A 269 -33.28 -15.07 24.10
N SER A 270 -32.74 -15.00 22.87
CA SER A 270 -31.53 -15.73 22.50
C SER A 270 -30.28 -15.16 23.18
N ARG A 271 -29.30 -16.03 23.48
CA ARG A 271 -28.01 -15.64 24.06
C ARG A 271 -27.32 -14.55 23.24
N VAL A 272 -27.33 -14.68 21.91
CA VAL A 272 -26.69 -13.70 21.04
C VAL A 272 -27.39 -12.33 21.09
N VAL A 273 -28.72 -12.26 21.24
CA VAL A 273 -29.37 -10.95 21.44
C VAL A 273 -29.06 -10.39 22.84
N PHE A 274 -29.06 -11.24 23.87
CA PHE A 274 -28.72 -10.83 25.22
C PHE A 274 -27.29 -10.26 25.33
N GLU A 275 -26.28 -10.93 24.77
CA GLU A 275 -24.88 -10.47 24.75
C GLU A 275 -24.71 -9.19 23.90
N TYR A 276 -25.52 -9.02 22.84
CA TYR A 276 -25.55 -7.75 22.11
C TYR A 276 -26.05 -6.60 22.98
N GLU A 277 -27.12 -6.80 23.76
CA GLU A 277 -27.70 -5.76 24.62
C GLU A 277 -26.90 -5.49 25.91
N ASN A 278 -26.08 -6.45 26.36
CA ASN A 278 -25.29 -6.39 27.58
C ASN A 278 -23.80 -6.62 27.26
N PRO A 279 -23.06 -5.58 26.81
CA PRO A 279 -21.68 -5.73 26.36
C PRO A 279 -20.72 -6.35 27.38
N GLU A 280 -20.98 -6.14 28.67
CA GLU A 280 -20.22 -6.73 29.78
C GLU A 280 -20.33 -8.26 29.89
N GLU A 281 -21.31 -8.86 29.22
CA GLU A 281 -21.53 -10.32 29.16
C GLU A 281 -20.94 -10.96 27.89
N ARG A 282 -20.25 -10.18 27.04
CA ARG A 282 -19.64 -10.67 25.78
C ARG A 282 -18.33 -11.43 26.00
N ASP A 283 -17.73 -11.30 27.18
CA ASP A 283 -16.51 -12.01 27.56
C ASP A 283 -16.76 -13.53 27.49
N THR A 284 -16.25 -14.13 26.41
CA THR A 284 -16.48 -15.54 26.09
C THR A 284 -15.22 -16.33 26.43
N GLU A 285 -15.27 -17.11 27.51
CA GLU A 285 -14.17 -18.01 27.88
C GLU A 285 -13.87 -18.97 26.72
N LEU A 286 -12.60 -19.11 26.34
CA LEU A 286 -12.16 -19.99 25.26
C LEU A 286 -11.57 -21.28 25.80
N VAL A 287 -11.72 -22.37 25.04
CA VAL A 287 -11.06 -23.66 25.35
C VAL A 287 -9.53 -23.53 25.32
N ALA A 288 -9.02 -22.71 24.40
CA ALA A 288 -7.62 -22.33 24.30
C ALA A 288 -7.52 -20.94 23.68
N TYR A 289 -6.61 -20.13 24.20
CA TYR A 289 -6.38 -18.76 23.74
C TYR A 289 -5.18 -18.68 22.79
N THR A 290 -4.12 -19.43 23.05
CA THR A 290 -2.86 -19.36 22.29
C THR A 290 -2.55 -20.72 21.66
N PRO A 291 -2.28 -20.80 20.35
CA PRO A 291 -1.85 -22.03 19.70
C PRO A 291 -0.42 -22.41 20.07
N ASP A 292 -0.10 -23.71 19.99
CA ASP A 292 1.25 -24.21 20.21
C ASP A 292 2.24 -23.58 19.21
N GLY A 293 3.35 -23.04 19.73
CA GLY A 293 4.38 -22.44 18.88
C GLY A 293 4.04 -21.05 18.33
N TRP A 294 3.09 -20.34 18.95
CA TRP A 294 2.67 -18.96 18.62
C TRP A 294 3.80 -18.03 18.14
N ASP A 295 4.90 -17.98 18.90
CA ASP A 295 6.03 -17.09 18.62
C ASP A 295 6.67 -17.33 17.24
N GLY A 296 6.54 -18.54 16.71
CA GLY A 296 7.12 -18.94 15.42
C GLY A 296 6.24 -18.68 14.20
N TYR A 297 5.03 -18.14 14.37
CA TYR A 297 4.19 -17.70 13.24
C TYR A 297 4.51 -16.26 12.86
N ASP A 298 4.70 -16.03 11.56
CA ASP A 298 4.99 -14.70 11.00
C ASP A 298 3.71 -14.05 10.46
N VAL A 299 2.81 -14.86 9.92
CA VAL A 299 1.53 -14.42 9.36
C VAL A 299 0.38 -15.09 10.09
N VAL A 300 -0.61 -14.30 10.50
CA VAL A 300 -1.81 -14.78 11.19
C VAL A 300 -3.05 -14.30 10.45
N PHE A 301 -3.75 -15.21 9.79
CA PHE A 301 -5.11 -14.96 9.34
C PHE A 301 -6.08 -15.09 10.52
N ILE A 302 -7.02 -14.14 10.64
CA ILE A 302 -8.06 -14.16 11.67
C ILE A 302 -9.44 -14.17 11.02
N GLY A 303 -10.15 -15.29 11.15
CA GLY A 303 -11.44 -15.55 10.51
C GLY A 303 -12.62 -15.44 11.46
N TYR A 304 -13.68 -14.73 11.08
CA TYR A 304 -14.91 -14.64 11.89
C TYR A 304 -16.19 -14.38 11.09
N PRO A 305 -17.38 -14.79 11.57
CA PRO A 305 -18.62 -14.26 11.07
C PRO A 305 -18.85 -12.81 11.54
N ILE A 306 -19.64 -12.04 10.79
CA ILE A 306 -20.05 -10.69 11.22
C ILE A 306 -21.29 -10.76 12.11
N TRP A 307 -21.19 -10.25 13.33
CA TRP A 307 -22.26 -10.08 14.31
C TRP A 307 -22.46 -8.57 14.59
N TRP A 308 -23.66 -8.03 14.32
CA TRP A 308 -23.96 -6.58 14.42
C TRP A 308 -22.89 -5.65 13.83
N TYR A 309 -22.44 -5.96 12.61
CA TYR A 309 -21.42 -5.20 11.87
C TYR A 309 -20.00 -5.27 12.45
N ASP A 310 -19.77 -6.17 13.41
CA ASP A 310 -18.48 -6.39 14.04
C ASP A 310 -18.03 -7.86 13.99
N ALA A 311 -16.81 -8.14 14.43
CA ALA A 311 -16.33 -9.49 14.66
C ALA A 311 -17.18 -10.19 15.72
N ALA A 312 -17.34 -11.51 15.61
CA ALA A 312 -17.99 -12.29 16.65
C ALA A 312 -17.16 -12.28 17.94
N TRP A 313 -17.83 -12.09 19.07
CA TRP A 313 -17.21 -11.84 20.38
C TRP A 313 -16.13 -12.85 20.80
N PRO A 314 -16.22 -14.16 20.51
CA PRO A 314 -15.16 -15.11 20.87
C PRO A 314 -13.78 -14.76 20.30
N VAL A 315 -13.71 -13.99 19.21
CA VAL A 315 -12.44 -13.58 18.60
C VAL A 315 -11.71 -12.53 19.44
N GLU A 316 -12.43 -11.71 20.21
CA GLU A 316 -11.84 -10.69 21.08
C GLU A 316 -10.90 -11.33 22.10
N GLY A 317 -11.34 -12.39 22.80
CA GLY A 317 -10.52 -13.09 23.78
C GLY A 317 -9.25 -13.71 23.18
N PHE A 318 -9.30 -14.22 21.94
CA PHE A 318 -8.10 -14.66 21.22
C PHE A 318 -7.15 -13.49 20.96
N VAL A 319 -7.67 -12.35 20.53
CA VAL A 319 -6.84 -11.18 20.21
C VAL A 319 -6.22 -10.55 21.46
N GLU A 320 -6.95 -10.47 22.57
CA GLU A 320 -6.45 -9.89 23.83
C GLU A 320 -5.31 -10.69 24.46
N GLU A 321 -5.35 -12.02 24.34
CA GLU A 321 -4.41 -12.91 25.04
C GLU A 321 -3.12 -13.20 24.24
N ASN A 322 -3.01 -12.73 23.00
CA ASN A 322 -1.86 -12.99 22.14
C ASN A 322 -1.12 -11.71 21.74
N ASP A 323 0.22 -11.73 21.84
CA ASP A 323 1.06 -10.63 21.35
C ASP A 323 1.31 -10.76 19.84
N PHE A 324 0.82 -9.79 19.09
CA PHE A 324 0.95 -9.71 17.63
C PHE A 324 2.19 -8.92 17.18
N THR A 325 3.03 -8.43 18.10
CA THR A 325 4.24 -7.67 17.76
C THR A 325 5.11 -8.41 16.75
N GLY A 326 5.38 -7.76 15.61
CA GLY A 326 6.21 -8.31 14.53
C GLY A 326 5.52 -9.37 13.66
N LYS A 327 4.21 -9.58 13.82
CA LYS A 327 3.41 -10.47 12.96
C LYS A 327 2.58 -9.65 11.98
N THR A 328 2.44 -10.16 10.76
CA THR A 328 1.45 -9.66 9.79
C THR A 328 0.10 -10.31 10.09
N VAL A 329 -0.94 -9.51 10.27
CA VAL A 329 -2.27 -10.00 10.67
C VAL A 329 -3.28 -9.68 9.58
N ILE A 330 -3.98 -10.70 9.08
CA ILE A 330 -4.86 -10.57 7.91
C ILE A 330 -6.27 -11.02 8.30
N PRO A 331 -7.19 -10.10 8.60
CA PRO A 331 -8.56 -10.44 8.90
C PRO A 331 -9.28 -11.02 7.66
N PHE A 332 -10.23 -11.92 7.89
CA PHE A 332 -11.23 -12.23 6.89
C PHE A 332 -12.57 -12.50 7.57
N CYS A 333 -13.67 -12.15 6.91
CA CYS A 333 -14.98 -12.37 7.48
C CYS A 333 -15.92 -13.13 6.55
N THR A 334 -16.87 -13.86 7.15
CA THR A 334 -18.00 -14.43 6.42
C THR A 334 -19.30 -13.73 6.80
N SER A 335 -20.08 -13.38 5.79
CA SER A 335 -21.35 -12.68 5.98
C SER A 335 -22.29 -12.92 4.81
N SER A 336 -23.58 -12.66 5.01
CA SER A 336 -24.56 -12.67 3.92
C SER A 336 -24.46 -11.41 3.06
N SER A 337 -24.39 -10.22 3.68
CA SER A 337 -24.38 -8.93 2.98
C SER A 337 -23.39 -7.90 3.54
N SER A 338 -23.08 -7.93 4.84
CA SER A 338 -22.17 -6.96 5.46
C SER A 338 -20.75 -7.08 4.94
N GLY A 339 -20.07 -5.95 4.69
CA GLY A 339 -18.63 -5.95 4.47
C GLY A 339 -17.85 -6.25 5.75
N LEU A 340 -16.52 -6.23 5.67
CA LEU A 340 -15.65 -6.31 6.85
C LEU A 340 -15.87 -5.09 7.77
N GLY A 341 -16.08 -3.91 7.18
CA GLY A 341 -16.33 -2.68 7.95
C GLY A 341 -15.17 -2.35 8.89
N GLU A 342 -15.48 -1.88 10.08
CA GLU A 342 -14.51 -1.55 11.13
C GLU A 342 -14.10 -2.77 11.98
N SER A 343 -14.60 -3.97 11.68
CA SER A 343 -14.33 -5.14 12.54
C SER A 343 -12.83 -5.47 12.63
N GLY A 344 -12.11 -5.43 11.50
CA GLY A 344 -10.67 -5.67 11.48
C GLY A 344 -9.89 -4.60 12.23
N SER A 345 -10.25 -3.32 12.07
CA SER A 345 -9.58 -2.21 12.75
C SER A 345 -9.86 -2.21 14.27
N ARG A 346 -11.06 -2.63 14.70
CA ARG A 346 -11.39 -2.77 16.13
C ARG A 346 -10.59 -3.90 16.78
N LEU A 347 -10.39 -5.01 16.08
CA LEU A 347 -9.49 -6.07 16.55
C LEU A 347 -8.03 -5.60 16.58
N ALA A 348 -7.59 -4.79 15.60
CA ALA A 348 -6.26 -4.19 15.63
C ALA A 348 -6.06 -3.25 16.84
N ASP A 349 -7.05 -2.40 17.12
CA ASP A 349 -7.05 -1.53 18.31
C ASP A 349 -7.00 -2.35 19.61
N LEU A 350 -7.72 -3.47 19.65
CA LEU A 350 -7.74 -4.40 20.78
C LEU A 350 -6.38 -5.07 20.99
N ALA A 351 -5.74 -5.50 19.91
CA ALA A 351 -4.42 -6.15 19.93
C ALA A 351 -3.31 -5.20 20.40
N GLY A 352 -3.40 -3.93 20.02
CA GLY A 352 -2.42 -2.89 20.38
C GLY A 352 -1.03 -3.04 19.73
N ALA A 353 -0.82 -4.08 18.92
CA ALA A 353 0.42 -4.37 18.18
C ALA A 353 0.13 -5.27 16.96
N GLY A 354 1.16 -5.43 16.12
CA GLY A 354 1.08 -6.20 14.87
C GLY A 354 0.85 -5.34 13.65
N ASP A 355 1.17 -5.89 12.49
CA ASP A 355 1.01 -5.27 11.18
C ASP A 355 -0.31 -5.75 10.55
N TRP A 356 -1.41 -5.07 10.91
CA TRP A 356 -2.77 -5.45 10.51
C TRP A 356 -3.09 -4.94 9.11
N GLN A 357 -3.39 -5.89 8.22
CA GLN A 357 -3.70 -5.64 6.82
C GLN A 357 -5.21 -5.44 6.59
N GLU A 358 -5.57 -4.89 5.43
CA GLU A 358 -6.96 -4.89 5.00
C GLU A 358 -7.46 -6.33 4.79
N GLY A 359 -8.57 -6.64 5.45
CA GLY A 359 -9.15 -7.97 5.40
C GLY A 359 -10.15 -8.18 4.26
N GLN A 360 -10.40 -9.44 3.90
CA GLN A 360 -11.34 -9.79 2.84
C GLN A 360 -12.65 -10.34 3.38
N ARG A 361 -13.77 -9.84 2.83
CA ARG A 361 -15.09 -10.42 3.09
C ARG A 361 -15.42 -11.49 2.07
N PHE A 362 -15.79 -12.68 2.56
CA PHE A 362 -16.28 -13.79 1.75
C PHE A 362 -17.78 -14.02 1.93
N ARG A 363 -18.46 -14.33 0.82
CA ARG A 363 -19.83 -14.86 0.87
C ARG A 363 -19.78 -16.33 1.30
N SER A 364 -20.86 -16.85 1.87
CA SER A 364 -21.01 -18.28 2.15
C SER A 364 -20.76 -19.16 0.91
N SER A 365 -21.06 -18.63 -0.28
CA SER A 365 -20.86 -19.28 -1.58
C SER A 365 -19.54 -18.93 -2.29
N ALA A 366 -18.57 -18.29 -1.63
CA ALA A 366 -17.30 -17.91 -2.28
C ALA A 366 -16.59 -19.14 -2.86
N ALA A 367 -16.15 -19.04 -4.12
CA ALA A 367 -15.46 -20.14 -4.79
C ALA A 367 -14.03 -20.28 -4.26
N GLN A 368 -13.51 -21.51 -4.26
CA GLN A 368 -12.13 -21.79 -3.89
C GLN A 368 -11.13 -20.96 -4.72
N SER A 369 -11.39 -20.81 -6.02
CA SER A 369 -10.55 -20.00 -6.91
C SER A 369 -10.47 -18.52 -6.53
N ASP A 370 -11.54 -17.98 -5.92
CA ASP A 370 -11.55 -16.58 -5.48
C ASP A 370 -10.68 -16.40 -4.22
N ILE A 371 -10.70 -17.39 -3.34
CA ILE A 371 -9.88 -17.43 -2.12
C ILE A 371 -8.40 -17.63 -2.49
N GLU A 372 -8.10 -18.56 -3.40
CA GLU A 372 -6.73 -18.77 -3.91
C GLU A 372 -6.20 -17.54 -4.67
N ALA A 373 -7.06 -16.84 -5.43
CA ALA A 373 -6.67 -15.60 -6.09
C ALA A 373 -6.30 -14.52 -5.06
N TRP A 374 -7.10 -14.37 -4.01
CA TRP A 374 -6.80 -13.44 -2.93
C TRP A 374 -5.50 -13.80 -2.18
N VAL A 375 -5.30 -15.07 -1.82
CA VAL A 375 -4.04 -15.53 -1.20
C VAL A 375 -2.83 -15.30 -2.13
N ARG A 376 -3.01 -15.43 -3.45
CA ARG A 376 -1.97 -15.10 -4.45
C ARG A 376 -1.64 -13.62 -4.47
N GLU A 377 -2.65 -12.76 -4.42
CA GLU A 377 -2.48 -11.30 -4.38
C GLU A 377 -1.71 -10.86 -3.13
N LEU A 378 -1.85 -11.60 -2.03
CA LEU A 378 -1.08 -11.40 -0.79
C LEU A 378 0.36 -11.96 -0.85
N GLY A 379 0.73 -12.67 -1.93
CA GLY A 379 2.06 -13.30 -2.04
C GLY A 379 2.26 -14.53 -1.15
N LEU A 380 1.18 -15.17 -0.66
CA LEU A 380 1.22 -16.23 0.35
C LEU A 380 0.84 -17.62 -0.18
N LEU A 381 0.86 -17.82 -1.51
CA LEU A 381 0.58 -19.15 -2.07
C LEU A 381 1.71 -20.13 -1.78
N TYR A 382 1.32 -21.31 -1.28
CA TYR A 382 2.19 -22.46 -1.11
C TYR A 382 2.38 -23.18 -2.46
N GLU A 383 3.63 -23.35 -2.90
CA GLU A 383 3.97 -24.03 -4.17
C GLU A 383 3.97 -25.57 -4.09
#